data_AF-A0A9X1DEX7-F1
#
_entry.id   AF-A0A9X1DEX7-F1
#
_cell.length_a   1.000
_cell.length_b   1.000
_cell.length_c   1.000
_cell.angle_alpha   90.00
_cell.angle_beta   90.00
_cell.angle_gamma   90.00
#
_symmetry.space_group_name_H-M   'P 1'
#
loop_
_entity.id
_entity.type
_entity.pdbx_description
1 polymer ?
#
loop_
_entity_poly.entity_id
_entity_poly.type
_entity_poly.pdbx_seq_one_letter_code
_entity_poly.pdbx_strand_id
1 'polypeptide(L)'
;MQHPGADPAQALSRSAVEQISVEGDLRVFRSASENSQSHYIVIAGEAADAIRYAAMSGQWLNGKRGFGSARVTVTVGETIWQTSVFPEKESGGWFLPIKVAVCRAEGLCEGDMVCAFVAL
;
A
#
# COMPACT_ATOMS: atom_id res chain seq x y z
N MET A 1 2.29 4.79 -35.18
CA MET A 1 1.36 4.74 -34.04
C MET A 1 2.14 5.24 -32.84
N GLN A 2 1.73 6.34 -32.21
CA GLN A 2 2.49 6.94 -31.11
C GLN A 2 1.87 6.49 -29.78
N HIS A 3 2.69 5.91 -28.91
CA HIS A 3 2.34 5.84 -27.48
C HIS A 3 2.61 7.23 -26.90
N PRO A 4 1.62 7.91 -26.30
CA PRO A 4 1.90 9.07 -25.46
C PRO A 4 2.66 8.54 -24.24
N GLY A 5 3.95 8.85 -24.13
CA GLY A 5 4.72 8.55 -22.94
C GLY A 5 4.09 9.26 -21.74
N ALA A 6 3.94 8.53 -20.63
CA ALA A 6 3.53 9.16 -19.38
C ALA A 6 4.63 10.14 -18.96
N ASP A 7 4.29 11.42 -18.93
CA ASP A 7 5.22 12.50 -18.61
C ASP A 7 5.66 12.40 -17.14
N PRO A 8 6.95 12.14 -16.85
CA PRO A 8 7.42 11.96 -15.48
C PRO A 8 7.33 13.26 -14.66
N ALA A 9 7.28 14.44 -15.29
CA ALA A 9 7.05 15.70 -14.59
C ALA A 9 5.58 15.86 -14.15
N GLN A 10 4.61 15.28 -14.88
CA GLN A 10 3.20 15.32 -14.51
C GLN A 10 2.86 14.39 -13.33
N ALA A 11 3.70 13.40 -13.03
CA ALA A 11 3.58 12.59 -11.82
C ALA A 11 3.87 13.38 -10.53
N LEU A 12 4.69 14.45 -10.63
CA LEU A 12 5.17 15.23 -9.49
C LEU A 12 4.38 16.53 -9.23
N SER A 13 3.35 16.83 -10.03
CA SER A 13 2.56 18.07 -9.95
C SER A 13 1.07 17.81 -9.70
N ARG A 14 0.78 17.02 -8.66
CA ARG A 14 -0.51 17.07 -7.97
C ARG A 14 -0.27 17.35 -6.50
N SER A 15 -1.00 18.36 -6.00
CA SER A 15 -0.94 18.96 -4.67
C SER A 15 -0.48 17.98 -3.59
N ALA A 16 0.59 18.34 -2.87
CA ALA A 16 1.29 17.52 -1.87
C ALA A 16 0.36 16.56 -1.12
N VAL A 17 0.23 15.34 -1.65
CA VAL A 17 -0.60 14.30 -1.04
C VAL A 17 0.15 13.86 0.21
N GLU A 18 -0.58 13.72 1.30
CA GLU A 18 -0.04 13.52 2.64
C GLU A 18 0.59 12.12 2.76
N GLN A 19 1.80 11.95 2.22
CA GLN A 19 2.44 10.65 2.07
C GLN A 19 2.90 10.10 3.43
N ILE A 20 2.18 9.08 3.89
CA ILE A 20 2.54 8.34 5.09
C ILE A 20 3.65 7.37 4.69
N SER A 21 4.84 7.55 5.25
CA SER A 21 5.92 6.55 5.15
C SER A 21 5.57 5.38 6.05
N VAL A 22 5.72 4.16 5.53
CA VAL A 22 5.38 2.91 6.24
C VAL A 22 6.48 1.89 6.01
N GLU A 23 6.78 1.11 7.04
CA GLU A 23 7.83 0.10 7.02
C GLU A 23 7.32 -1.21 7.62
N GLY A 24 7.83 -2.34 7.12
CA GLY A 24 7.50 -3.66 7.68
C GLY A 24 8.11 -4.80 6.87
N ASP A 25 8.24 -5.97 7.51
CA ASP A 25 8.79 -7.17 6.88
C ASP A 25 7.83 -7.75 5.83
N LEU A 26 8.37 -8.22 4.69
CA LEU A 26 7.59 -8.84 3.63
C LEU A 26 7.20 -10.27 4.01
N ARG A 27 5.93 -10.45 4.38
CA ARG A 27 5.35 -11.74 4.79
C ARG A 27 4.60 -12.37 3.64
N VAL A 28 4.64 -13.70 3.51
CA VAL A 28 3.87 -14.43 2.49
C VAL A 28 2.73 -15.21 3.14
N PHE A 29 1.49 -14.85 2.82
CA PHE A 29 0.33 -15.68 3.12
C PHE A 29 0.22 -16.78 2.06
N ARG A 30 0.23 -18.05 2.50
CA ARG A 30 0.17 -19.23 1.64
C ARG A 30 -1.14 -19.98 1.88
N SER A 31 -2.06 -19.93 0.91
CA SER A 31 -3.34 -20.64 1.00
C SER A 31 -3.16 -22.12 0.68
N ALA A 32 -3.35 -23.00 1.67
CA ALA A 32 -3.19 -24.44 1.52
C ALA A 32 -4.21 -25.09 0.57
N SER A 33 -5.37 -24.47 0.37
CA SER A 33 -6.45 -24.99 -0.49
C SER A 33 -6.39 -24.50 -1.94
N GLU A 34 -5.80 -23.34 -2.19
CA GLU A 34 -5.79 -22.70 -3.53
C GLU A 34 -4.40 -22.58 -4.15
N ASN A 35 -3.38 -23.18 -3.52
CA ASN A 35 -1.98 -23.21 -3.97
C ASN A 35 -1.42 -21.81 -4.32
N SER A 36 -1.97 -20.78 -3.66
CA SER A 36 -1.81 -19.37 -4.00
C SER A 36 -1.06 -18.64 -2.89
N GLN A 37 -0.12 -17.78 -3.28
CA GLN A 37 0.78 -17.08 -2.39
C GLN A 37 0.67 -15.57 -2.59
N SER A 38 0.38 -14.84 -1.51
CA SER A 38 0.18 -13.39 -1.52
C SER A 38 1.18 -12.73 -0.58
N HIS A 39 1.96 -11.79 -1.10
CA HIS A 39 2.90 -11.00 -0.31
C HIS A 39 2.19 -9.81 0.33
N TYR A 40 2.56 -9.47 1.57
CA TYR A 40 2.03 -8.32 2.29
C TYR A 40 3.02 -7.82 3.34
N ILE A 41 2.89 -6.56 3.74
CA ILE A 41 3.46 -6.06 4.99
C ILE A 41 2.35 -5.73 5.99
N VAL A 42 2.68 -5.68 7.27
CA VAL A 42 1.81 -5.17 8.33
C VAL A 42 2.34 -3.79 8.73
N ILE A 43 1.55 -2.75 8.43
CA ILE A 43 1.81 -1.39 8.89
C ILE A 43 1.37 -1.30 10.34
N ALA A 44 2.25 -0.86 11.24
CA ALA A 44 2.01 -0.75 12.68
C ALA A 44 2.41 0.63 13.23
N GLY A 45 2.13 0.87 14.52
CA GLY A 45 2.51 2.11 15.20
C GLY A 45 1.89 3.37 14.62
N GLU A 46 2.62 4.49 14.67
CA GLU A 46 2.15 5.82 14.28
C GLU A 46 1.60 5.87 12.84
N ALA A 47 2.21 5.14 11.91
CA ALA A 47 1.72 5.00 10.54
C ALA A 47 0.33 4.34 10.45
N ALA A 48 0.06 3.33 11.28
CA ALA A 48 -1.24 2.67 11.34
C ALA A 48 -2.32 3.58 11.96
N ASP A 49 -1.95 4.41 12.93
CA ASP A 49 -2.83 5.41 13.53
C ASP A 49 -3.07 6.62 12.61
N ALA A 50 -2.09 7.05 11.82
CA ALA A 50 -2.25 8.06 10.79
C ALA A 50 -3.23 7.60 9.68
N ILE A 51 -3.06 6.38 9.16
CA ILE A 51 -3.99 5.77 8.20
C ILE A 51 -5.39 5.64 8.80
N ARG A 52 -5.50 5.22 10.06
CA ARG A 52 -6.77 5.15 10.82
C ARG A 52 -7.43 6.52 10.93
N TYR A 53 -6.68 7.55 11.33
CA TYR A 53 -7.19 8.90 11.49
C TYR A 53 -7.69 9.49 10.17
N ALA A 54 -6.89 9.43 9.10
CA ALA A 54 -7.26 9.97 7.79
C ALA A 54 -8.36 9.17 7.08
N ALA A 55 -8.52 7.88 7.41
CA ALA A 55 -9.70 7.10 7.03
C ALA A 55 -10.96 7.51 7.80
N MET A 56 -10.85 7.77 9.12
CA MET A 56 -11.98 8.16 9.97
C MET A 56 -12.41 9.62 9.80
N SER A 57 -11.49 10.54 9.51
CA SER A 57 -11.77 11.97 9.29
C SER A 57 -12.46 12.25 7.94
N GLY A 58 -12.43 11.28 7.02
CA GLY A 58 -12.97 11.43 5.67
C GLY A 58 -12.07 12.24 4.71
N GLN A 59 -10.86 12.62 5.10
CA GLN A 59 -9.88 13.29 4.21
C GLN A 59 -9.55 12.46 2.95
N TRP A 60 -9.69 11.14 3.04
CA TRP A 60 -9.12 10.16 2.09
C TRP A 60 -10.17 9.11 1.64
N LEU A 61 -11.06 8.70 2.54
CA LEU A 61 -12.24 7.91 2.17
C LEU A 61 -13.28 8.82 1.50
N ASN A 62 -13.28 8.84 0.17
CA ASN A 62 -14.21 9.59 -0.67
C ASN A 62 -15.67 9.08 -0.54
N GLY A 63 -16.33 9.40 0.59
CA GLY A 63 -17.73 9.13 0.95
C GLY A 63 -18.11 7.67 1.24
N LYS A 64 -17.31 6.67 0.85
CA LYS A 64 -17.72 5.25 0.89
C LYS A 64 -17.47 4.57 2.23
N ARG A 65 -18.50 4.60 3.09
CA ARG A 65 -18.64 3.80 4.32
C ARG A 65 -18.69 2.28 4.01
N GLY A 66 -17.55 1.64 3.79
CA GLY A 66 -17.47 0.21 3.45
C GLY A 66 -16.34 -0.53 4.16
N PHE A 67 -16.69 -1.45 5.06
CA PHE A 67 -15.83 -2.49 5.69
C PHE A 67 -14.52 -2.06 6.38
N GLY A 68 -14.20 -0.76 6.43
CA GLY A 68 -12.98 -0.23 7.08
C GLY A 68 -11.70 -0.36 6.25
N SER A 69 -11.75 -0.96 5.06
CA SER A 69 -10.63 -0.94 4.11
C SER A 69 -10.50 0.42 3.44
N ALA A 70 -9.28 0.85 3.16
CA ALA A 70 -9.02 2.16 2.56
C ALA A 70 -8.23 2.03 1.25
N ARG A 71 -8.65 2.75 0.20
CA ARG A 71 -7.97 2.74 -1.10
C ARG A 71 -6.74 3.63 -1.03
N VAL A 72 -5.62 3.15 -1.56
CA VAL A 72 -4.34 3.85 -1.53
C VAL A 72 -3.62 3.73 -2.87
N THR A 73 -2.82 4.74 -3.19
CA THR A 73 -1.70 4.65 -4.14
C THR A 73 -0.45 4.41 -3.31
N VAL A 74 0.36 3.42 -3.69
CA VAL A 74 1.53 2.97 -2.93
C VAL A 74 2.75 3.02 -3.83
N THR A 75 3.86 3.50 -3.28
CA THR A 75 5.18 3.54 -3.92
C THR A 75 6.14 2.69 -3.10
N VAL A 76 6.85 1.76 -3.74
CA VAL A 76 8.00 1.04 -3.17
C VAL A 76 9.11 1.12 -4.21
N GLY A 77 10.27 1.67 -3.81
CA GLY A 77 11.35 1.99 -4.74
C GLY A 77 10.84 2.83 -5.92
N GLU A 78 10.98 2.31 -7.15
CA GLU A 78 10.49 2.98 -8.36
C GLU A 78 9.05 2.56 -8.75
N THR A 79 8.52 1.46 -8.22
CA THR A 79 7.20 0.93 -8.59
C THR A 79 6.06 1.60 -7.81
N ILE A 80 5.14 2.22 -8.57
CA ILE A 80 3.91 2.85 -8.05
C ILE A 80 2.68 2.03 -8.47
N TRP A 81 1.76 1.73 -7.55
CA TRP A 81 0.49 1.05 -7.86
C TRP A 81 -0.68 1.46 -6.96
N GLN A 82 -1.90 1.34 -7.47
CA GLN A 82 -3.10 1.42 -6.62
C GLN A 82 -3.49 0.05 -6.05
N THR A 83 -3.90 0.06 -4.78
CA THR A 83 -4.39 -1.08 -4.01
C THR A 83 -5.38 -0.62 -2.91
N SER A 84 -5.78 -1.53 -2.03
CA SER A 84 -6.43 -1.19 -0.76
C SER A 84 -5.62 -1.74 0.41
N VAL A 85 -5.56 -0.99 1.51
CA VAL A 85 -5.13 -1.47 2.83
C VAL A 85 -6.34 -1.92 3.64
N PHE A 86 -6.15 -2.93 4.50
CA PHE A 86 -7.21 -3.54 5.29
C PHE A 86 -6.82 -3.56 6.78
N PRO A 87 -7.71 -3.17 7.71
CA PRO A 87 -7.38 -3.10 9.12
C PRO A 87 -7.21 -4.50 9.72
N GLU A 88 -6.13 -4.71 10.47
CA GLU A 88 -5.91 -5.91 11.26
C GLU A 88 -6.70 -5.83 12.57
N LYS A 89 -7.52 -6.85 12.85
CA LYS A 89 -8.42 -6.87 14.00
C LYS A 89 -7.74 -7.15 15.34
N GLU A 90 -6.57 -7.79 15.33
CA GLU A 90 -5.88 -8.28 16.53
C GLU A 90 -4.77 -7.31 16.96
N SER A 91 -3.78 -7.04 16.10
CA SER A 91 -2.68 -6.11 16.43
C SER A 91 -3.01 -4.63 16.23
N GLY A 92 -4.17 -4.29 15.66
CA GLY A 92 -4.54 -2.90 15.35
C GLY A 92 -3.72 -2.26 14.23
N GLY A 93 -2.91 -3.03 13.49
CA GLY A 93 -2.19 -2.58 12.30
C GLY A 93 -3.05 -2.53 11.04
N TRP A 94 -2.40 -2.42 9.87
CA TRP A 94 -3.03 -2.52 8.55
C TRP A 94 -2.25 -3.46 7.64
N PHE A 95 -2.95 -4.39 7.00
CA PHE A 95 -2.41 -5.21 5.92
C PHE A 95 -2.27 -4.37 4.64
N LEU A 96 -1.05 -4.25 4.13
CA LEU A 96 -0.75 -3.70 2.81
C LEU A 96 -0.31 -4.85 1.88
N PRO A 97 -1.16 -5.30 0.94
CA PRO A 97 -0.79 -6.35 -0.01
C PRO A 97 0.19 -5.82 -1.07
N ILE A 98 1.35 -6.45 -1.15
CA ILE A 98 2.39 -6.20 -2.15
C ILE A 98 2.17 -7.18 -3.32
N LYS A 99 2.12 -6.67 -4.55
CA LYS A 99 1.89 -7.52 -5.73
C LYS A 99 3.18 -8.30 -6.03
N VAL A 100 3.06 -9.56 -6.46
CA VAL A 100 4.22 -10.38 -6.91
C VAL A 100 5.02 -9.68 -8.03
N ALA A 101 4.37 -8.87 -8.86
CA ALA A 101 5.03 -8.03 -9.87
C ALA A 101 5.91 -6.92 -9.26
N VAL A 102 5.51 -6.31 -8.13
CA VAL A 102 6.31 -5.32 -7.38
C VAL A 102 7.52 -6.02 -6.76
N CYS A 103 7.31 -7.17 -6.10
CA CYS A 103 8.39 -7.95 -5.50
C CYS A 103 9.47 -8.30 -6.54
N ARG A 104 9.07 -8.63 -7.77
CA ARG A 104 9.97 -8.92 -8.89
C ARG A 104 10.65 -7.69 -9.50
N ALA A 105 10.05 -6.51 -9.42
CA ALA A 105 10.64 -5.27 -9.91
C ALA A 105 11.67 -4.72 -8.92
N GLU A 106 11.31 -4.67 -7.64
CA GLU A 106 12.11 -4.10 -6.55
C GLU A 106 13.03 -5.13 -5.85
N GLY A 107 13.07 -6.38 -6.34
CA GLY A 107 13.99 -7.44 -5.87
C GLY A 107 13.63 -8.12 -4.54
N LEU A 108 12.42 -7.90 -4.00
CA LEU A 108 12.01 -8.24 -2.64
C LEU A 108 11.68 -9.73 -2.43
N CYS A 109 12.21 -10.30 -1.35
CA CYS A 109 12.03 -11.66 -0.88
C CYS A 109 11.24 -11.74 0.44
N GLU A 110 10.83 -12.94 0.85
CA GLU A 110 10.19 -13.13 2.18
C GLU A 110 11.19 -12.83 3.31
N GLY A 111 10.78 -11.95 4.23
CA GLY A 111 11.63 -11.47 5.32
C GLY A 111 12.42 -10.20 5.04
N ASP A 112 12.38 -9.65 3.81
CA ASP A 112 12.99 -8.34 3.54
C ASP A 112 12.16 -7.20 4.16
N MET A 113 12.84 -6.19 4.70
CA MET A 113 12.22 -4.95 5.16
C MET A 113 11.81 -4.08 3.97
N VAL A 114 10.53 -3.75 3.87
CA VAL A 114 9.99 -2.92 2.78
C VAL A 114 9.63 -1.54 3.31
N CYS A 115 10.38 -0.53 2.87
CA CYS A 115 10.00 0.87 3.03
C CYS A 115 9.04 1.26 1.88
N ALA A 116 7.89 1.84 2.22
CA ALA A 116 6.88 2.27 1.25
C ALA A 116 6.33 3.66 1.59
N PHE A 117 5.81 4.36 0.57
CA PHE A 117 5.02 5.57 0.75
C PHE A 117 3.56 5.28 0.36
N VAL A 118 2.63 5.74 1.18
CA VAL A 118 1.20 5.50 1.04
C VAL A 118 0.50 6.85 0.85
N ALA A 119 -0.24 7.00 -0.25
CA ALA A 119 -0.98 8.19 -0.68
C ALA A 119 -2.47 7.84 -0.97
N LEU A 120 -3.39 8.80 -0.95
CA LEU A 120 -4.85 8.57 -1.01
C LEU A 120 -5.45 9.16 -2.31
#